data_AF-A0A520C8S1-F1
#
_entry.id   AF-A0A520C8S1-F1
#
_cell.length_a   1.000
_cell.length_b   1.000
_cell.length_c   1.000
_cell.angle_alpha   90.00
_cell.angle_beta   90.00
_cell.angle_gamma   90.00
#
_symmetry.space_group_name_H-M   'P 1'
#
loop_
_entity.id
_entity.type
_entity.pdbx_description
1 polymer ?
#
loop_
_entity_poly.entity_id
_entity_poly.type
_entity_poly.pdbx_seq_one_letter_code
_entity_poly.pdbx_strand_id
1 'polypeptide(L)'
;MSTPLLETTMADLFDNPMGLQGFEFVEFASPTPGLLEPVFETLGFTLVARHRSKDVVLYRQGDINFIINREPKSPAAYFAAEHGPSACGLAFRVKDAHKAYNRALELGAQPVEIATGPMELRLPAIKGIGGAPLYLIDRFEDGKSIYDIDFEFVEGVDRHPPGHGLKLIDHLTHNVYRGRMAFWADFYERLFNFREIRYFDISGEYTGLTSKAMTAPDGQIRIPLNEEAKKGGGQIEEFLMQFNGEGIQHIALICDDLKDTVDRLALAGVQTATAPNDYYYEMLDSRLPGHGQNVPELQSRGILMDGTTEGGEPRLLLQIFSTPALGPVFFEFIERRGDYREGFGEGNFKALFERQTKLLPGRACDEFVAGMAQLPMRADRIPDFVELSEVLMQRTGWQVVAVPGLVPDEVFFEHLANRRFPAGNFIRGAHQLDYLEEPDVFHDVFGHVPMLMDPSIADYIQAYGVGGLRARQLGVLDKLARAYWYTVEFGLVRQAGGLRIYGAGIASSYTESVFALDDPSPNRIAFDLERVMRTNYRIDDFQESYFVVDSLAQLLELARIDFAPLYERIARLPDHQPGDVLPDDRVVTRGTGRYHAAKRRAPSAIA
;
A
#
# COMPACT_ATOMS: atom_id res chain seq x y z
N MET A 1 43.37 -8.30 -14.67
CA MET A 1 43.33 -8.45 -13.21
C MET A 1 42.11 -7.69 -12.74
N SER A 2 41.03 -8.40 -12.46
CA SER A 2 39.76 -7.79 -12.07
C SER A 2 39.84 -7.44 -10.58
N THR A 3 39.60 -6.18 -10.23
CA THR A 3 39.47 -5.77 -8.84
C THR A 3 38.27 -6.49 -8.23
N PRO A 4 38.39 -7.17 -7.07
CA PRO A 4 37.21 -7.72 -6.40
C PRO A 4 36.28 -6.58 -6.02
N LEU A 5 34.99 -6.75 -6.31
CA LEU A 5 33.94 -5.88 -5.76
C LEU A 5 34.03 -5.98 -4.23
N LEU A 6 33.99 -4.83 -3.56
CA LEU A 6 33.89 -4.79 -2.11
C LEU A 6 32.54 -5.37 -1.71
N GLU A 7 32.54 -6.56 -1.10
CA GLU A 7 31.41 -7.06 -0.33
C GLU A 7 31.11 -6.05 0.78
N THR A 8 30.18 -5.15 0.49
CA THR A 8 29.68 -4.22 1.49
C THR A 8 28.72 -5.04 2.33
N THR A 9 29.22 -5.65 3.41
CA THR A 9 28.38 -6.27 4.43
C THR A 9 27.48 -5.17 5.01
N MET A 10 26.25 -5.10 4.50
CA MET A 10 25.26 -4.13 4.95
C MET A 10 24.98 -4.38 6.43
N ALA A 11 24.92 -3.30 7.20
CA ALA A 11 24.48 -3.38 8.59
C ALA A 11 22.99 -3.72 8.62
N ASP A 12 22.60 -4.58 9.56
CA ASP A 12 21.19 -4.90 9.80
C ASP A 12 20.39 -3.61 10.10
N LEU A 13 19.17 -3.51 9.59
CA LEU A 13 18.25 -2.39 9.82
C LEU A 13 17.81 -2.29 11.29
N PHE A 14 17.73 -3.44 11.96
CA PHE A 14 17.39 -3.62 13.38
C PHE A 14 17.86 -5.02 13.83
N ASP A 15 17.59 -5.40 15.09
CA ASP A 15 18.08 -6.66 15.66
C ASP A 15 17.79 -7.89 14.77
N ASN A 16 18.84 -8.65 14.43
CA ASN A 16 18.79 -9.80 13.53
C ASN A 16 19.08 -11.12 14.30
N PRO A 17 18.13 -11.61 15.14
CA PRO A 17 18.39 -12.72 16.05
C PRO A 17 18.55 -14.07 15.37
N MET A 18 18.18 -14.17 14.09
CA MET A 18 18.37 -15.35 13.23
C MET A 18 19.64 -15.24 12.36
N GLY A 19 20.27 -14.06 12.32
CA GLY A 19 21.43 -13.79 11.47
C GLY A 19 21.14 -13.96 9.99
N LEU A 20 19.98 -13.49 9.52
CA LEU A 20 19.55 -13.54 8.12
C LEU A 20 20.51 -12.79 7.19
N GLN A 21 20.68 -13.27 5.96
CA GLN A 21 21.60 -12.73 4.96
C GLN A 21 21.03 -12.81 3.52
N GLY A 22 19.73 -12.58 3.34
CA GLY A 22 19.06 -12.68 2.03
C GLY A 22 18.44 -14.04 1.71
N PHE A 23 17.81 -14.12 0.52
CA PHE A 23 17.32 -15.38 -0.04
C PHE A 23 18.47 -16.26 -0.54
N GLU A 24 18.29 -17.59 -0.49
CA GLU A 24 19.27 -18.56 -0.99
C GLU A 24 18.79 -19.30 -2.25
N PHE A 25 17.61 -19.91 -2.20
CA PHE A 25 16.95 -20.54 -3.34
C PHE A 25 15.42 -20.53 -3.22
N VAL A 26 14.74 -20.73 -4.35
CA VAL A 26 13.34 -21.16 -4.39
C VAL A 26 13.29 -22.55 -5.03
N GLU A 27 12.55 -23.45 -4.39
CA GLU A 27 12.34 -24.82 -4.85
C GLU A 27 10.96 -24.93 -5.51
N PHE A 28 10.90 -25.59 -6.65
CA PHE A 28 9.70 -25.77 -7.47
C PHE A 28 9.47 -27.23 -7.78
N ALA A 29 8.20 -27.63 -7.86
CA ALA A 29 7.79 -28.95 -8.28
C ALA A 29 6.55 -28.89 -9.16
N SER A 30 6.32 -29.93 -9.95
CA SER A 30 5.18 -30.04 -10.87
C SER A 30 4.70 -31.49 -10.90
N PRO A 31 3.39 -31.76 -10.94
CA PRO A 31 2.87 -33.11 -11.14
C PRO A 31 3.14 -33.63 -12.57
N THR A 32 3.43 -32.72 -13.51
CA THR A 32 3.78 -33.01 -14.90
C THR A 32 5.27 -32.73 -15.13
N PRO A 33 6.12 -33.74 -15.42
CA PRO A 33 7.53 -33.54 -15.74
C PRO A 33 7.75 -32.69 -16.99
N GLY A 34 8.84 -31.91 -17.04
CA GLY A 34 9.21 -31.12 -18.22
C GLY A 34 8.42 -29.81 -18.41
N LEU A 35 7.61 -29.40 -17.44
CA LEU A 35 6.79 -28.18 -17.50
C LEU A 35 7.53 -26.94 -16.97
N LEU A 36 8.42 -27.11 -15.99
CA LEU A 36 9.11 -26.01 -15.31
C LEU A 36 10.34 -25.54 -16.10
N GLU A 37 11.05 -26.51 -16.68
CA GLU A 37 12.30 -26.32 -17.41
C GLU A 37 12.16 -25.31 -18.57
N PRO A 38 11.16 -25.40 -19.47
CA PRO A 38 11.00 -24.44 -20.56
C PRO A 38 10.70 -23.02 -20.06
N VAL A 39 9.93 -22.88 -18.98
CA VAL A 39 9.61 -21.57 -18.39
C VAL A 39 10.89 -20.90 -17.88
N PHE A 40 11.73 -21.62 -17.15
CA PHE A 40 12.99 -21.09 -16.62
C PHE A 40 13.99 -20.78 -17.74
N GLU A 41 14.06 -21.61 -18.77
CA GLU A 41 14.90 -21.36 -19.95
C GLU A 41 14.45 -20.12 -20.73
N THR A 42 13.14 -19.90 -20.92
CA THR A 42 12.58 -18.67 -21.49
C THR A 42 12.90 -17.44 -20.63
N LEU A 43 12.86 -17.58 -19.30
CA LEU A 43 13.28 -16.54 -18.34
C LEU A 43 14.80 -16.32 -18.29
N GLY A 44 15.61 -17.05 -19.06
CA GLY A 44 17.06 -16.87 -19.16
C GLY A 44 17.88 -17.65 -18.14
N PHE A 45 17.28 -18.55 -17.37
CA PHE A 45 17.99 -19.45 -16.48
C PHE A 45 18.63 -20.60 -17.26
N THR A 46 19.81 -21.03 -16.81
CA THR A 46 20.52 -22.18 -17.37
C THR A 46 20.60 -23.31 -16.34
N LEU A 47 20.44 -24.55 -16.80
CA LEU A 47 20.73 -25.74 -16.00
C LEU A 47 22.24 -25.82 -15.71
N VAL A 48 22.64 -25.52 -14.48
CA VAL A 48 24.06 -25.51 -14.07
C VAL A 48 24.50 -26.77 -13.35
N ALA A 49 23.60 -27.50 -12.67
CA ALA A 49 23.95 -28.71 -11.93
C ALA A 49 22.79 -29.71 -11.79
N ARG A 50 23.12 -30.98 -11.53
CA ARG A 50 22.17 -32.06 -11.21
C ARG A 50 22.48 -32.64 -9.84
N HIS A 51 21.47 -32.99 -9.05
CA HIS A 51 21.69 -33.60 -7.73
C HIS A 51 22.32 -34.98 -7.88
N ARG A 52 23.24 -35.36 -6.97
CA ARG A 52 24.06 -36.58 -7.07
C ARG A 52 23.26 -37.89 -7.04
N SER A 53 22.08 -37.86 -6.46
CA SER A 53 21.34 -39.05 -6.00
C SER A 53 19.80 -38.98 -6.17
N LYS A 54 19.25 -37.80 -6.43
CA LYS A 54 17.80 -37.50 -6.45
C LYS A 54 17.42 -36.95 -7.81
N ASP A 55 16.15 -37.03 -8.20
CA ASP A 55 15.68 -36.35 -9.41
C ASP A 55 15.43 -34.85 -9.14
N VAL A 56 16.53 -34.13 -8.91
CA VAL A 56 16.56 -32.71 -8.56
C VAL A 56 17.62 -32.01 -9.39
N VAL A 57 17.32 -30.83 -9.92
CA VAL A 57 18.22 -30.06 -10.78
C VAL A 57 18.28 -28.58 -10.41
N LEU A 58 19.43 -27.95 -10.62
CA LEU A 58 19.69 -26.56 -10.29
C LEU A 58 19.72 -25.71 -11.57
N TYR A 59 18.76 -24.81 -11.69
CA TYR A 59 18.74 -23.73 -12.65
C TYR A 59 19.25 -22.44 -12.00
N ARG A 60 20.08 -21.68 -12.71
CA ARG A 60 20.67 -20.43 -12.20
C ARG A 60 20.64 -19.31 -13.23
N GLN A 61 20.54 -18.08 -12.73
CA GLN A 61 20.78 -16.84 -13.45
C GLN A 61 21.30 -15.79 -12.47
N GLY A 62 22.49 -15.23 -12.72
CA GLY A 62 23.20 -14.46 -11.70
C GLY A 62 23.36 -15.28 -10.41
N ASP A 63 23.00 -14.69 -9.27
CA ASP A 63 23.01 -15.34 -7.96
C ASP A 63 21.65 -15.98 -7.59
N ILE A 64 20.66 -15.99 -8.51
CA ILE A 64 19.35 -16.60 -8.28
C ILE A 64 19.44 -18.11 -8.51
N ASN A 65 19.13 -18.89 -7.47
CA ASN A 65 19.05 -20.35 -7.53
C ASN A 65 17.59 -20.81 -7.57
N PHE A 66 17.18 -21.45 -8.66
CA PHE A 66 15.90 -22.16 -8.76
C PHE A 66 16.15 -23.66 -8.81
N ILE A 67 15.63 -24.38 -7.82
CA ILE A 67 15.72 -25.84 -7.75
C ILE A 67 14.44 -26.42 -8.32
N ILE A 68 14.54 -27.30 -9.32
CA ILE A 68 13.43 -28.13 -9.78
C ILE A 68 13.55 -29.49 -9.10
N ASN A 69 12.53 -29.85 -8.30
CA ASN A 69 12.45 -31.12 -7.59
C ASN A 69 11.36 -32.01 -8.21
N ARG A 70 11.78 -33.18 -8.71
CA ARG A 70 10.93 -34.22 -9.30
C ARG A 70 11.01 -35.54 -8.51
N GLU A 71 11.62 -35.52 -7.32
CA GLU A 71 11.85 -36.69 -6.47
C GLU A 71 10.50 -37.30 -6.02
N PRO A 72 10.17 -38.54 -6.42
CA PRO A 72 8.87 -39.13 -6.14
C PRO A 72 8.70 -39.45 -4.66
N LYS A 73 7.47 -39.30 -4.13
CA LYS A 73 7.13 -39.53 -2.71
C LYS A 73 7.88 -38.62 -1.72
N SER A 74 8.39 -37.49 -2.20
CA SER A 74 8.96 -36.41 -1.40
C SER A 74 7.89 -35.39 -0.98
N PRO A 75 8.15 -34.51 0.02
CA PRO A 75 7.28 -33.37 0.32
C PRO A 75 6.95 -32.51 -0.91
N ALA A 76 7.94 -32.27 -1.78
CA ALA A 76 7.77 -31.52 -3.02
C ALA A 76 6.78 -32.20 -4.00
N ALA A 77 6.85 -33.53 -4.14
CA ALA A 77 5.92 -34.29 -4.98
C ALA A 77 4.48 -34.29 -4.45
N TYR A 78 4.30 -34.33 -3.12
CA TYR A 78 2.97 -34.20 -2.50
C TYR A 78 2.40 -32.79 -2.64
N PHE A 79 3.23 -31.76 -2.42
CA PHE A 79 2.85 -30.35 -2.60
C PHE A 79 2.41 -30.07 -4.05
N ALA A 80 3.18 -30.53 -5.03
CA ALA A 80 2.84 -30.36 -6.45
C ALA A 80 1.60 -31.16 -6.89
N ALA A 81 1.26 -32.25 -6.20
CA ALA A 81 0.01 -32.98 -6.44
C ALA A 81 -1.23 -32.24 -5.90
N GLU A 82 -1.07 -31.36 -4.91
CA GLU A 82 -2.14 -30.56 -4.31
C GLU A 82 -2.29 -29.18 -4.97
N HIS A 83 -1.19 -28.53 -5.34
CA HIS A 83 -1.15 -27.14 -5.84
C HIS A 83 -0.79 -27.00 -7.33
N GLY A 84 -0.43 -28.09 -8.01
CA GLY A 84 0.05 -28.06 -9.40
C GLY A 84 1.50 -27.54 -9.51
N PRO A 85 1.91 -27.08 -10.71
CA PRO A 85 3.26 -26.53 -10.92
C PRO A 85 3.44 -25.24 -10.11
N SER A 86 4.31 -25.27 -9.10
CA SER A 86 4.33 -24.27 -8.04
C SER A 86 5.70 -24.17 -7.35
N ALA A 87 5.94 -23.03 -6.67
CA ALA A 87 7.01 -22.91 -5.70
C ALA A 87 6.62 -23.71 -4.43
N CYS A 88 7.35 -24.80 -4.17
CA CYS A 88 7.07 -25.77 -3.12
C CYS A 88 8.04 -25.70 -1.93
N GLY A 89 9.07 -24.85 -1.99
CA GLY A 89 10.02 -24.60 -0.92
C GLY A 89 10.78 -23.28 -1.07
N LEU A 90 11.32 -22.76 0.03
CA LEU A 90 12.00 -21.45 0.11
C LEU A 90 13.19 -21.54 1.04
N ALA A 91 14.35 -20.99 0.67
CA ALA A 91 15.52 -20.95 1.54
C ALA A 91 15.96 -19.52 1.89
N PHE A 92 16.25 -19.30 3.17
CA PHE A 92 16.94 -18.11 3.67
C PHE A 92 18.40 -18.42 3.99
N ARG A 93 19.29 -17.49 3.66
CA ARG A 93 20.66 -17.48 4.17
C ARG A 93 20.63 -17.10 5.64
N VAL A 94 21.37 -17.84 6.46
CA VAL A 94 21.58 -17.54 7.87
C VAL A 94 23.05 -17.74 8.25
N LYS A 95 23.51 -16.99 9.24
CA LYS A 95 24.90 -17.05 9.74
C LYS A 95 25.26 -18.37 10.43
N ASP A 96 24.28 -19.08 10.99
CA ASP A 96 24.45 -20.33 11.73
C ASP A 96 23.12 -21.09 11.71
N ALA A 97 23.03 -22.12 10.85
CA ALA A 97 21.77 -22.82 10.60
C ALA A 97 21.30 -23.61 11.83
N HIS A 98 22.23 -24.13 12.64
CA HIS A 98 21.90 -24.84 13.87
C HIS A 98 21.28 -23.90 14.92
N LYS A 99 21.84 -22.71 15.13
CA LYS A 99 21.28 -21.72 16.08
C LYS A 99 19.93 -21.19 15.60
N ALA A 100 19.83 -20.81 14.33
CA ALA A 100 18.58 -20.30 13.76
C ALA A 100 17.46 -21.35 13.85
N TYR A 101 17.76 -22.61 13.48
CA TYR A 101 16.80 -23.71 13.58
C TYR A 101 16.34 -23.97 15.02
N ASN A 102 17.27 -24.10 15.97
CA ASN A 102 16.93 -24.32 17.38
C ASN A 102 16.06 -23.18 17.94
N ARG A 103 16.41 -21.92 17.67
CA ARG A 103 15.61 -20.75 18.08
C ARG A 103 14.21 -20.76 17.47
N ALA A 104 14.07 -21.15 16.20
CA ALA A 104 12.75 -21.28 15.58
C ALA A 104 11.88 -22.34 16.28
N LEU A 105 12.46 -23.49 16.64
CA LEU A 105 11.74 -24.55 17.38
C LEU A 105 11.35 -24.11 18.80
N GLU A 106 12.26 -23.43 19.52
CA GLU A 106 11.98 -22.85 20.85
C GLU A 106 10.83 -21.83 20.82
N LEU A 107 10.67 -21.11 19.71
CA LEU A 107 9.59 -20.16 19.46
C LEU A 107 8.32 -20.79 18.86
N GLY A 108 8.28 -22.12 18.72
CA GLY A 108 7.09 -22.88 18.30
C GLY A 108 6.95 -23.13 16.79
N ALA A 109 8.01 -22.98 16.00
CA ALA A 109 7.99 -23.43 14.60
C ALA A 109 7.89 -24.96 14.51
N GLN A 110 7.15 -25.46 13.52
CA GLN A 110 7.06 -26.90 13.26
C GLN A 110 8.25 -27.35 12.38
N PRO A 111 9.02 -28.38 12.77
CA PRO A 111 10.11 -28.93 11.95
C PRO A 111 9.57 -29.68 10.73
N VAL A 112 10.32 -29.66 9.63
CA VAL A 112 10.11 -30.53 8.47
C VAL A 112 11.31 -31.47 8.34
N GLU A 113 11.07 -32.78 8.38
CA GLU A 113 12.11 -33.76 8.11
C GLU A 113 12.20 -34.06 6.61
N ILE A 114 13.41 -33.90 6.06
CA ILE A 114 13.71 -34.14 4.65
C ILE A 114 14.75 -35.26 4.59
N ALA A 115 14.45 -36.30 3.81
CA ALA A 115 15.30 -37.46 3.69
C ALA A 115 16.58 -37.14 2.89
N THR A 116 17.72 -37.61 3.39
CA THR A 116 19.04 -37.42 2.79
C THR A 116 19.71 -38.76 2.54
N GLY A 117 20.25 -38.95 1.34
CA GLY A 117 21.10 -40.09 1.01
C GLY A 117 22.51 -39.99 1.62
N PRO A 118 23.37 -40.98 1.36
CA PRO A 118 24.74 -40.98 1.84
C PRO A 118 25.54 -39.79 1.29
N MET A 119 26.30 -39.12 2.16
CA MET A 119 27.14 -37.95 1.86
C MET A 119 26.40 -36.65 1.48
N GLU A 120 25.05 -36.63 1.53
CA GLU A 120 24.26 -35.39 1.39
C GLU A 120 24.22 -34.57 2.68
N LEU A 121 24.05 -33.25 2.56
CA LEU A 121 23.80 -32.36 3.70
C LEU A 121 22.38 -32.52 4.26
N ARG A 122 22.26 -32.62 5.58
CA ARG A 122 20.98 -32.50 6.28
C ARG A 122 20.61 -31.03 6.45
N LEU A 123 19.96 -30.46 5.44
CA LEU A 123 19.46 -29.08 5.46
C LEU A 123 18.32 -28.94 6.48
N PRO A 124 18.41 -28.03 7.47
CA PRO A 124 17.34 -27.81 8.43
C PRO A 124 16.21 -26.97 7.81
N ALA A 125 14.97 -27.41 8.00
CA ALA A 125 13.78 -26.73 7.48
C ALA A 125 12.63 -26.72 8.49
N ILE A 126 11.86 -25.64 8.48
CA ILE A 126 10.61 -25.48 9.25
C ILE A 126 9.42 -25.33 8.30
N LYS A 127 8.20 -25.52 8.78
CA LYS A 127 6.98 -25.39 7.96
C LYS A 127 6.66 -23.91 7.71
N GLY A 128 6.64 -23.51 6.44
CA GLY A 128 6.28 -22.17 5.96
C GLY A 128 4.92 -22.12 5.25
N ILE A 129 4.74 -21.12 4.38
CA ILE A 129 3.50 -20.83 3.62
C ILE A 129 2.95 -22.06 2.89
N GLY A 130 1.63 -22.29 2.97
CA GLY A 130 0.99 -23.48 2.39
C GLY A 130 1.45 -24.84 2.97
N GLY A 131 2.43 -24.85 3.87
CA GLY A 131 3.15 -26.06 4.29
C GLY A 131 4.44 -26.34 3.54
N ALA A 132 4.85 -25.48 2.59
CA ALA A 132 6.15 -25.53 1.94
C ALA A 132 7.30 -25.47 2.97
N PRO A 133 8.41 -26.20 2.79
CA PRO A 133 9.56 -26.09 3.68
C PRO A 133 10.25 -24.73 3.53
N LEU A 134 10.51 -24.08 4.67
CA LEU A 134 11.37 -22.92 4.78
C LEU A 134 12.72 -23.38 5.35
N TYR A 135 13.73 -23.44 4.48
CA TYR A 135 15.09 -23.89 4.78
C TYR A 135 15.94 -22.77 5.37
N LEU A 136 16.87 -23.13 6.26
CA LEU A 136 17.84 -22.22 6.87
C LEU A 136 19.26 -22.68 6.47
N ILE A 137 19.93 -21.91 5.61
CA ILE A 137 21.19 -22.32 4.96
C ILE A 137 22.36 -21.43 5.41
N ASP A 138 23.43 -22.03 5.94
CA ASP A 138 24.67 -21.35 6.34
C ASP A 138 25.87 -21.67 5.43
N ARG A 139 25.62 -22.26 4.25
CA ARG A 139 26.63 -22.68 3.27
C ARG A 139 26.29 -22.25 1.86
N PHE A 140 26.69 -21.03 1.52
CA PHE A 140 26.44 -20.41 0.22
C PHE A 140 27.71 -19.85 -0.46
N GLU A 141 28.88 -19.96 0.18
CA GLU A 141 30.18 -19.62 -0.45
C GLU A 141 30.58 -20.63 -1.54
N ASP A 142 31.03 -20.15 -2.71
CA ASP A 142 31.54 -21.00 -3.79
C ASP A 142 32.70 -21.92 -3.33
N GLY A 143 32.62 -23.20 -3.70
CA GLY A 143 33.56 -24.24 -3.27
C GLY A 143 33.24 -24.87 -1.91
N LYS A 144 32.23 -24.35 -1.19
CA LYS A 144 31.71 -24.90 0.07
C LYS A 144 30.18 -24.89 0.16
N SER A 145 29.50 -24.44 -0.91
CA SER A 145 28.05 -24.26 -0.92
C SER A 145 27.33 -25.60 -0.83
N ILE A 146 26.03 -25.57 -0.52
CA ILE A 146 25.19 -26.77 -0.61
C ILE A 146 25.27 -27.41 -2.01
N TYR A 147 25.42 -26.61 -3.07
CA TYR A 147 25.52 -27.07 -4.45
C TYR A 147 26.85 -27.79 -4.75
N ASP A 148 27.96 -27.32 -4.19
CA ASP A 148 29.25 -27.99 -4.33
C ASP A 148 29.27 -29.39 -3.70
N ILE A 149 28.44 -29.61 -2.68
CA ILE A 149 28.40 -30.83 -1.88
C ILE A 149 27.33 -31.81 -2.38
N ASP A 150 26.11 -31.35 -2.64
CA ASP A 150 24.96 -32.20 -2.96
C ASP A 150 24.71 -32.37 -4.47
N PHE A 151 25.28 -31.49 -5.31
CA PHE A 151 25.11 -31.52 -6.77
C PHE A 151 26.43 -31.81 -7.50
N GLU A 152 26.29 -32.19 -8.78
CA GLU A 152 27.33 -32.29 -9.79
C GLU A 152 27.07 -31.23 -10.87
N PHE A 153 28.00 -30.31 -11.05
CA PHE A 153 27.91 -29.26 -12.07
C PHE A 153 28.03 -29.84 -13.48
N VAL A 154 27.26 -29.28 -14.42
CA VAL A 154 27.27 -29.70 -15.82
C VAL A 154 28.57 -29.24 -16.49
N GLU A 155 29.31 -30.18 -17.08
CA GLU A 155 30.59 -29.89 -17.73
C GLU A 155 30.43 -28.87 -18.87
N GLY A 156 31.30 -27.85 -18.88
CA GLY A 156 31.31 -26.80 -19.90
C GLY A 156 30.25 -25.70 -19.73
N VAL A 157 29.37 -25.78 -18.73
CA VAL A 157 28.41 -24.72 -18.39
C VAL A 157 29.02 -23.75 -17.38
N ASP A 158 28.75 -22.45 -17.54
CA ASP A 158 29.14 -21.43 -16.57
C ASP A 158 28.42 -21.67 -15.23
N ARG A 159 29.14 -21.57 -14.11
CA ARG A 159 28.57 -21.68 -12.76
C ARG A 159 27.69 -20.48 -12.40
N HIS A 160 27.86 -19.33 -13.05
CA HIS A 160 27.11 -18.09 -12.77
C HIS A 160 26.65 -17.44 -14.08
N PRO A 161 25.76 -18.11 -14.84
CA PRO A 161 25.34 -17.67 -16.16
C PRO A 161 24.58 -16.32 -16.07
N PRO A 162 24.89 -15.33 -16.93
CA PRO A 162 24.29 -13.99 -16.83
C PRO A 162 22.84 -13.90 -17.33
N GLY A 163 22.40 -14.86 -18.16
CA GLY A 163 21.04 -14.91 -18.72
C GLY A 163 20.59 -13.59 -19.37
N HIS A 164 19.40 -13.15 -18.97
CA HIS A 164 18.78 -11.87 -19.38
C HIS A 164 19.15 -10.70 -18.45
N GLY A 165 20.13 -10.87 -17.55
CA GLY A 165 20.64 -9.83 -16.67
C GLY A 165 20.04 -9.79 -15.26
N LEU A 166 19.18 -10.76 -14.91
CA LEU A 166 18.62 -10.89 -13.56
C LEU A 166 19.72 -11.29 -12.56
N LYS A 167 19.69 -10.71 -11.35
CA LYS A 167 20.77 -10.79 -10.36
C LYS A 167 20.41 -11.58 -9.12
N LEU A 168 19.33 -11.18 -8.46
CA LEU A 168 18.90 -11.63 -7.14
C LEU A 168 17.37 -11.69 -7.07
N ILE A 169 16.84 -12.37 -6.05
CA ILE A 169 15.43 -12.25 -5.66
C ILE A 169 15.29 -10.98 -4.83
N ASP A 170 14.45 -10.05 -5.28
CA ASP A 170 14.16 -8.79 -4.58
C ASP A 170 13.16 -9.00 -3.43
N HIS A 171 12.07 -9.69 -3.75
CA HIS A 171 11.00 -10.04 -2.84
C HIS A 171 10.15 -11.19 -3.43
N LEU A 172 9.27 -11.73 -2.60
CA LEU A 172 8.24 -12.70 -3.03
C LEU A 172 6.96 -12.48 -2.23
N THR A 173 5.81 -12.68 -2.82
CA THR A 173 4.51 -12.43 -2.17
C THR A 173 3.91 -13.69 -1.58
N HIS A 174 3.00 -13.55 -0.61
CA HIS A 174 2.16 -14.63 -0.12
C HIS A 174 0.69 -14.24 -0.20
N ASN A 175 -0.10 -14.98 -0.98
CA ASN A 175 -1.55 -14.84 -0.95
C ASN A 175 -2.11 -15.76 0.13
N VAL A 176 -2.91 -15.19 1.04
CA VAL A 176 -3.38 -15.86 2.26
C VAL A 176 -4.89 -15.75 2.39
N TYR A 177 -5.53 -16.71 3.07
CA TYR A 177 -6.97 -16.65 3.29
C TYR A 177 -7.34 -15.43 4.16
N ARG A 178 -8.51 -14.85 3.92
CA ARG A 178 -9.01 -13.69 4.67
C ARG A 178 -8.92 -13.91 6.19
N GLY A 179 -8.28 -12.99 6.90
CA GLY A 179 -8.00 -13.05 8.33
C GLY A 179 -6.72 -13.80 8.72
N ARG A 180 -5.99 -14.39 7.75
CA ARG A 180 -4.70 -15.07 7.98
C ARG A 180 -3.48 -14.19 7.69
N MET A 181 -3.67 -12.97 7.18
CA MET A 181 -2.58 -12.00 7.07
C MET A 181 -1.93 -11.69 8.43
N ALA A 182 -2.73 -11.56 9.49
CA ALA A 182 -2.21 -11.37 10.85
C ALA A 182 -1.44 -12.60 11.39
N PHE A 183 -1.86 -13.82 11.02
CA PHE A 183 -1.16 -15.06 11.38
C PHE A 183 0.21 -15.14 10.71
N TRP A 184 0.31 -14.79 9.43
CA TRP A 184 1.57 -14.79 8.71
C TRP A 184 2.49 -13.62 9.11
N ALA A 185 1.93 -12.47 9.48
CA ALA A 185 2.70 -11.39 10.10
C ALA A 185 3.36 -11.85 11.41
N ASP A 186 2.59 -12.39 12.38
CA ASP A 186 3.14 -12.94 13.63
C ASP A 186 4.19 -14.04 13.37
N PHE A 187 3.98 -14.91 12.38
CA PHE A 187 4.97 -15.94 12.02
C PHE A 187 6.33 -15.32 11.70
N TYR A 188 6.38 -14.29 10.86
CA TYR A 188 7.64 -13.63 10.49
C TYR A 188 8.20 -12.70 11.58
N GLU A 189 7.33 -11.97 12.28
CA GLU A 189 7.71 -11.11 13.42
C GLU A 189 8.32 -11.94 14.56
N ARG A 190 7.61 -12.96 15.04
CA ARG A 190 8.06 -13.79 16.17
C ARG A 190 9.29 -14.63 15.82
N LEU A 191 9.28 -15.35 14.69
CA LEU A 191 10.37 -16.27 14.36
C LEU A 191 11.61 -15.54 13.84
N PHE A 192 11.47 -14.44 13.11
CA PHE A 192 12.59 -13.81 12.40
C PHE A 192 12.82 -12.34 12.74
N ASN A 193 12.01 -11.75 13.62
CA ASN A 193 12.01 -10.32 13.95
C ASN A 193 11.73 -9.42 12.74
N PHE A 194 11.00 -9.91 11.72
CA PHE A 194 10.56 -9.04 10.62
C PHE A 194 9.71 -7.89 11.18
N ARG A 195 9.58 -6.81 10.40
CA ARG A 195 8.67 -5.70 10.72
C ARG A 195 7.74 -5.42 9.56
N GLU A 196 6.49 -5.11 9.87
CA GLU A 196 5.59 -4.44 8.94
C GLU A 196 6.15 -3.04 8.64
N ILE A 197 6.62 -2.82 7.42
CA ILE A 197 7.12 -1.49 7.00
C ILE A 197 6.06 -0.70 6.23
N ARG A 198 5.02 -1.37 5.71
CA ARG A 198 3.91 -0.73 5.02
C ARG A 198 2.66 -1.60 4.98
N TYR A 199 1.50 -0.98 5.17
CA TYR A 199 0.19 -1.51 4.84
C TYR A 199 -0.33 -0.87 3.55
N PHE A 200 -1.06 -1.65 2.75
CA PHE A 200 -1.76 -1.21 1.56
C PHE A 200 -3.20 -1.71 1.64
N ASP A 201 -4.15 -0.89 1.20
CA ASP A 201 -5.48 -1.33 0.79
C ASP A 201 -5.66 -0.88 -0.66
N ILE A 202 -5.93 -1.81 -1.56
CA ILE A 202 -5.95 -1.59 -3.00
C ILE A 202 -7.34 -1.94 -3.51
N SER A 203 -8.17 -0.91 -3.68
CA SER A 203 -9.53 -1.00 -4.24
C SER A 203 -9.50 -0.78 -5.75
N GLY A 204 -10.06 -1.74 -6.50
CA GLY A 204 -10.46 -1.58 -7.90
C GLY A 204 -11.97 -1.35 -8.03
N GLU A 205 -12.45 -1.13 -9.26
CA GLU A 205 -13.86 -0.79 -9.55
C GLU A 205 -14.87 -1.84 -9.05
N TYR A 206 -14.46 -3.12 -9.00
CA TYR A 206 -15.34 -4.25 -8.61
C TYR A 206 -14.75 -5.17 -7.50
N THR A 207 -13.47 -5.05 -7.18
CA THR A 207 -12.72 -5.99 -6.32
C THR A 207 -11.67 -5.24 -5.49
N GLY A 208 -11.02 -5.87 -4.52
CA GLY A 208 -9.92 -5.21 -3.79
C GLY A 208 -9.15 -6.14 -2.88
N LEU A 209 -7.90 -5.77 -2.57
CA LEU A 209 -7.03 -6.56 -1.70
C LEU A 209 -6.33 -5.69 -0.66
N THR A 210 -6.08 -6.29 0.48
CA THR A 210 -5.26 -5.72 1.55
C THR A 210 -3.88 -6.38 1.51
N SER A 211 -2.79 -5.61 1.70
CA SER A 211 -1.43 -6.13 1.72
C SER A 211 -0.59 -5.58 2.88
N LYS A 212 0.24 -6.42 3.49
CA LYS A 212 1.26 -6.03 4.48
C LYS A 212 2.66 -6.37 3.97
N ALA A 213 3.49 -5.36 3.69
CA ALA A 213 4.90 -5.54 3.36
C ALA A 213 5.72 -5.82 4.62
N MET A 214 6.04 -7.09 4.85
CA MET A 214 6.96 -7.52 5.91
C MET A 214 8.40 -7.45 5.39
N THR A 215 9.30 -6.83 6.15
CA THR A 215 10.74 -6.75 5.82
C THR A 215 11.58 -7.34 6.94
N ALA A 216 12.59 -8.12 6.56
CA ALA A 216 13.54 -8.74 7.47
C ALA A 216 14.55 -7.73 8.05
N PRO A 217 15.17 -8.04 9.19
CA PRO A 217 16.23 -7.22 9.78
C PRO A 217 17.45 -7.04 8.86
N ASP A 218 17.70 -7.96 7.92
CA ASP A 218 18.83 -7.87 6.98
C ASP A 218 18.63 -6.84 5.85
N GLY A 219 17.43 -6.25 5.73
CA GLY A 219 17.06 -5.31 4.66
C GLY A 219 17.06 -5.90 3.25
N GLN A 220 17.17 -7.22 3.12
CA GLN A 220 17.22 -7.95 1.85
C GLN A 220 15.93 -8.75 1.64
N ILE A 221 15.51 -9.54 2.63
CA ILE A 221 14.30 -10.36 2.52
C ILE A 221 13.05 -9.48 2.72
N ARG A 222 12.16 -9.48 1.74
CA ARG A 222 10.86 -8.78 1.75
C ARG A 222 9.75 -9.75 1.35
N ILE A 223 8.67 -9.75 2.10
CA ILE A 223 7.49 -10.61 1.86
C ILE A 223 6.20 -9.79 2.04
N PRO A 224 5.57 -9.32 0.96
CA PRO A 224 4.21 -8.77 1.01
C PRO A 224 3.19 -9.90 1.21
N LEU A 225 2.36 -9.78 2.25
CA LEU A 225 1.29 -10.69 2.61
C LEU A 225 -0.05 -10.11 2.13
N ASN A 226 -0.72 -10.77 1.18
CA ASN A 226 -1.94 -10.27 0.55
C ASN A 226 -3.17 -11.08 0.98
N GLU A 227 -4.26 -10.41 1.40
CA GLU A 227 -5.56 -11.03 1.63
C GLU A 227 -6.70 -10.33 0.87
N GLU A 228 -7.75 -11.07 0.51
CA GLU A 228 -8.91 -10.55 -0.22
C GLU A 228 -9.78 -9.63 0.65
N ALA A 229 -10.01 -8.39 0.19
CA ALA A 229 -10.82 -7.41 0.91
C ALA A 229 -12.28 -7.88 1.07
N LYS A 230 -13.03 -7.29 2.00
CA LYS A 230 -14.34 -7.79 2.47
C LYS A 230 -15.37 -8.05 1.36
N LYS A 231 -15.32 -7.33 0.24
CA LYS A 231 -16.25 -7.45 -0.90
C LYS A 231 -16.13 -8.82 -1.61
N GLY A 232 -14.94 -9.43 -1.63
CA GLY A 232 -14.69 -10.74 -2.26
C GLY A 232 -14.70 -10.71 -3.79
N GLY A 233 -14.45 -11.88 -4.41
CA GLY A 233 -14.48 -12.06 -5.86
C GLY A 233 -13.30 -11.46 -6.64
N GLY A 234 -12.21 -11.12 -5.96
CA GLY A 234 -11.00 -10.57 -6.57
C GLY A 234 -9.89 -11.57 -6.84
N GLN A 235 -8.74 -11.01 -7.22
CA GLN A 235 -7.56 -11.75 -7.68
C GLN A 235 -6.90 -12.62 -6.61
N ILE A 236 -7.12 -12.33 -5.32
CA ILE A 236 -6.56 -13.15 -4.23
C ILE A 236 -7.43 -14.38 -4.02
N GLU A 237 -8.75 -14.23 -4.03
CA GLU A 237 -9.69 -15.36 -3.99
C GLU A 237 -9.54 -16.27 -5.23
N GLU A 238 -9.37 -15.69 -6.43
CA GLU A 238 -9.06 -16.45 -7.64
C GLU A 238 -7.74 -17.22 -7.52
N PHE A 239 -6.66 -16.58 -7.02
CA PHE A 239 -5.40 -17.28 -6.75
C PHE A 239 -5.60 -18.45 -5.77
N LEU A 240 -6.25 -18.22 -4.63
CA LEU A 240 -6.45 -19.23 -3.59
C LEU A 240 -7.26 -20.44 -4.10
N MET A 241 -8.20 -20.19 -5.01
CA MET A 241 -8.98 -21.25 -5.70
C MET A 241 -8.13 -21.99 -6.75
N GLN A 242 -7.40 -21.29 -7.62
CA GLN A 242 -6.60 -21.92 -8.68
C GLN A 242 -5.37 -22.66 -8.13
N PHE A 243 -4.73 -22.11 -7.10
CA PHE A 243 -3.59 -22.70 -6.38
C PHE A 243 -4.03 -23.77 -5.38
N ASN A 244 -5.33 -23.87 -5.08
CA ASN A 244 -5.88 -24.79 -4.07
C ASN A 244 -5.22 -24.61 -2.67
N GLY A 245 -4.95 -23.37 -2.26
CA GLY A 245 -4.27 -23.10 -0.99
C GLY A 245 -3.64 -21.70 -0.90
N GLU A 246 -3.05 -21.42 0.26
CA GLU A 246 -2.15 -20.27 0.43
C GLU A 246 -0.79 -20.58 -0.18
N GLY A 247 -0.16 -19.60 -0.81
CA GLY A 247 1.08 -19.85 -1.54
C GLY A 247 1.79 -18.60 -2.01
N ILE A 248 2.94 -18.79 -2.67
CA ILE A 248 3.69 -17.72 -3.30
C ILE A 248 3.00 -17.34 -4.61
N GLN A 249 2.49 -16.11 -4.70
CA GLN A 249 1.82 -15.62 -5.92
C GLN A 249 2.83 -15.16 -6.96
N HIS A 250 3.83 -14.38 -6.54
CA HIS A 250 4.87 -13.91 -7.45
C HIS A 250 6.24 -13.81 -6.80
N ILE A 251 7.26 -13.84 -7.66
CA ILE A 251 8.67 -13.76 -7.30
C ILE A 251 9.28 -12.61 -8.11
N ALA A 252 9.82 -11.61 -7.43
CA ALA A 252 10.44 -10.45 -8.05
C ALA A 252 11.95 -10.63 -8.20
N LEU A 253 12.46 -10.37 -9.40
CA LEU A 253 13.84 -10.62 -9.79
C LEU A 253 14.49 -9.29 -10.20
N ILE A 254 15.52 -8.86 -9.47
CA ILE A 254 16.16 -7.55 -9.67
C ILE A 254 17.19 -7.57 -10.79
N CYS A 255 17.28 -6.47 -11.54
CA CYS A 255 18.24 -6.23 -12.62
C CYS A 255 18.81 -4.80 -12.58
N ASP A 256 19.92 -4.59 -13.30
CA ASP A 256 20.60 -3.28 -13.41
C ASP A 256 20.07 -2.39 -14.55
N ASP A 257 19.38 -2.97 -15.54
CA ASP A 257 18.67 -2.23 -16.61
C ASP A 257 17.44 -3.01 -17.06
N LEU A 258 16.26 -2.58 -16.60
CA LEU A 258 15.00 -3.25 -16.89
C LEU A 258 14.63 -3.21 -18.38
N LYS A 259 15.11 -2.22 -19.15
CA LYS A 259 14.74 -2.08 -20.57
C LYS A 259 15.41 -3.15 -21.42
N ASP A 260 16.71 -3.36 -21.23
CA ASP A 260 17.48 -4.44 -21.88
C ASP A 260 16.99 -5.82 -21.41
N THR A 261 16.71 -5.98 -20.11
CA THR A 261 16.13 -7.22 -19.57
C THR A 261 14.76 -7.52 -20.19
N VAL A 262 13.85 -6.56 -20.29
CA VAL A 262 12.53 -6.74 -20.94
C VAL A 262 12.66 -7.04 -22.44
N ASP A 263 13.55 -6.36 -23.16
CA ASP A 263 13.77 -6.63 -24.58
C ASP A 263 14.24 -8.08 -24.82
N ARG A 264 15.13 -8.61 -23.96
CA ARG A 264 15.59 -10.01 -24.02
C ARG A 264 14.51 -11.01 -23.64
N LEU A 265 13.74 -10.73 -22.59
CA LEU A 265 12.60 -11.55 -22.17
C LEU A 265 11.55 -11.65 -23.28
N ALA A 266 11.21 -10.51 -23.92
CA ALA A 266 10.29 -10.46 -25.04
C ALA A 266 10.81 -11.24 -26.27
N LEU A 267 12.10 -11.10 -26.60
CA LEU A 267 12.75 -11.89 -27.67
C LEU A 267 12.78 -13.39 -27.36
N ALA A 268 12.88 -13.79 -26.10
CA ALA A 268 12.77 -15.18 -25.66
C ALA A 268 11.33 -15.72 -25.67
N GLY A 269 10.32 -14.84 -25.75
CA GLY A 269 8.90 -15.19 -25.83
C GLY A 269 8.11 -15.01 -24.54
N VAL A 270 8.71 -14.45 -23.47
CA VAL A 270 8.01 -14.14 -22.22
C VAL A 270 6.88 -13.14 -22.50
N GLN A 271 5.67 -13.48 -22.06
CA GLN A 271 4.51 -12.59 -22.13
C GLN A 271 4.45 -11.73 -20.86
N THR A 272 4.35 -10.42 -21.04
CA THR A 272 4.16 -9.46 -19.95
C THR A 272 2.69 -9.06 -19.81
N ALA A 273 2.33 -8.55 -18.64
CA ALA A 273 1.02 -7.98 -18.37
C ALA A 273 0.74 -6.77 -19.29
N THR A 274 -0.54 -6.51 -19.59
CA THR A 274 -0.96 -5.39 -20.42
C THR A 274 -0.48 -4.06 -19.84
N ALA A 275 0.15 -3.23 -20.68
CA ALA A 275 0.60 -1.89 -20.30
C ALA A 275 -0.57 -1.01 -19.78
N PRO A 276 -0.31 -0.08 -18.85
CA PRO A 276 -1.24 1.01 -18.55
C PRO A 276 -1.62 1.83 -19.78
N ASN A 277 -2.71 2.60 -19.65
CA ASN A 277 -3.12 3.56 -20.69
C ASN A 277 -2.10 4.70 -20.85
N ASP A 278 -2.18 5.40 -21.99
CA ASP A 278 -1.23 6.49 -22.31
C ASP A 278 -1.21 7.60 -21.24
N TYR A 279 -2.36 7.90 -20.63
CA TYR A 279 -2.50 8.88 -19.56
C TYR A 279 -1.61 8.61 -18.34
N TYR A 280 -1.36 7.34 -17.99
CA TYR A 280 -0.41 6.98 -16.94
C TYR A 280 1.01 7.51 -17.22
N TYR A 281 1.44 7.42 -18.48
CA TYR A 281 2.76 7.85 -18.94
C TYR A 281 2.86 9.37 -19.09
N GLU A 282 1.81 10.01 -19.62
CA GLU A 282 1.69 11.48 -19.71
C GLU A 282 1.82 12.16 -18.32
N MET A 283 1.42 11.46 -17.26
CA MET A 283 1.49 11.95 -15.88
C MET A 283 2.82 11.66 -15.16
N LEU A 284 3.81 10.99 -15.77
CA LEU A 284 5.07 10.67 -15.08
C LEU A 284 5.94 11.91 -14.79
N ASP A 285 6.06 12.83 -15.75
CA ASP A 285 6.81 14.08 -15.58
C ASP A 285 6.21 15.00 -14.51
N SER A 286 4.88 14.96 -14.30
CA SER A 286 4.19 15.75 -13.29
C SER A 286 4.22 15.09 -11.90
N ARG A 287 4.15 13.75 -11.84
CA ARG A 287 4.24 12.96 -10.60
C ARG A 287 5.66 12.91 -10.02
N LEU A 288 6.67 12.77 -10.88
CA LEU A 288 8.07 12.57 -10.51
C LEU A 288 8.98 13.59 -11.23
N PRO A 289 8.81 14.90 -11.00
CA PRO A 289 9.52 15.93 -11.74
C PRO A 289 11.03 15.76 -11.61
N GLY A 290 11.74 15.65 -12.74
CA GLY A 290 13.18 15.42 -12.78
C GLY A 290 13.61 13.95 -12.66
N HIS A 291 12.71 12.97 -12.85
CA HIS A 291 13.03 11.54 -12.78
C HIS A 291 14.07 11.07 -13.82
N GLY A 292 14.29 11.82 -14.91
CA GLY A 292 15.38 11.59 -15.87
C GLY A 292 15.30 10.28 -16.65
N GLN A 293 14.12 9.65 -16.73
CA GLN A 293 13.88 8.45 -17.54
C GLN A 293 13.27 8.81 -18.89
N ASN A 294 13.54 8.03 -19.93
CA ASN A 294 12.92 8.21 -21.24
C ASN A 294 11.48 7.61 -21.23
N VAL A 295 10.46 8.43 -20.92
CA VAL A 295 9.06 7.97 -20.80
C VAL A 295 8.58 7.16 -22.02
N PRO A 296 8.78 7.58 -23.29
CA PRO A 296 8.49 6.77 -24.47
C PRO A 296 9.10 5.36 -24.47
N GLU A 297 10.30 5.16 -23.93
CA GLU A 297 10.93 3.82 -23.86
C GLU A 297 10.31 2.94 -22.76
N LEU A 298 9.75 3.54 -21.70
CA LEU A 298 8.99 2.82 -20.68
C LEU A 298 7.62 2.43 -21.22
N GLN A 299 6.93 3.37 -21.88
CA GLN A 299 5.62 3.18 -22.50
C GLN A 299 5.65 2.09 -23.58
N SER A 300 6.65 2.08 -24.47
CA SER A 300 6.76 1.07 -25.52
C SER A 300 7.00 -0.36 -25.00
N ARG A 301 7.30 -0.51 -23.71
CA ARG A 301 7.57 -1.79 -23.03
C ARG A 301 6.52 -2.17 -21.97
N GLY A 302 5.59 -1.26 -21.63
CA GLY A 302 4.66 -1.45 -20.52
C GLY A 302 5.31 -1.35 -19.13
N ILE A 303 6.49 -0.73 -19.02
CA ILE A 303 7.21 -0.61 -17.74
C ILE A 303 6.52 0.44 -16.86
N LEU A 304 6.27 0.07 -15.60
CA LEU A 304 5.77 0.96 -14.56
C LEU A 304 6.94 1.71 -13.91
N MET A 305 6.69 2.92 -13.44
CA MET A 305 7.62 3.73 -12.65
C MET A 305 6.92 4.39 -11.46
N ASP A 306 7.55 4.29 -10.30
CA ASP A 306 7.18 5.01 -9.08
C ASP A 306 8.44 5.49 -8.32
N GLY A 307 8.29 6.19 -7.20
CA GLY A 307 9.40 6.57 -6.32
C GLY A 307 9.36 8.01 -5.84
N THR A 308 10.50 8.67 -5.79
CA THR A 308 10.63 10.09 -5.37
C THR A 308 11.82 10.77 -6.05
N THR A 309 11.65 12.04 -6.41
CA THR A 309 12.73 12.91 -6.96
C THR A 309 13.19 13.99 -5.98
N GLU A 310 12.74 13.92 -4.73
CA GLU A 310 13.06 14.88 -3.69
C GLU A 310 14.54 14.85 -3.31
N GLY A 311 15.09 16.02 -2.95
CA GLY A 311 16.51 16.17 -2.63
C GLY A 311 17.42 16.30 -3.84
N GLY A 312 16.90 16.16 -5.07
CA GLY A 312 17.67 16.29 -6.32
C GLY A 312 18.38 15.01 -6.77
N GLU A 313 18.24 13.92 -6.00
CA GLU A 313 18.76 12.59 -6.29
C GLU A 313 17.55 11.65 -6.51
N PRO A 314 17.15 11.33 -7.76
CA PRO A 314 16.02 10.46 -8.02
C PRO A 314 16.20 9.06 -7.43
N ARG A 315 15.29 8.66 -6.54
CA ARG A 315 15.18 7.31 -5.99
C ARG A 315 13.93 6.67 -6.58
N LEU A 316 14.10 5.81 -7.59
CA LEU A 316 13.03 5.33 -8.46
C LEU A 316 12.90 3.81 -8.40
N LEU A 317 11.68 3.34 -8.56
CA LEU A 317 11.31 1.94 -8.68
C LEU A 317 10.71 1.71 -10.07
N LEU A 318 11.33 0.85 -10.88
CA LEU A 318 10.81 0.45 -12.18
C LEU A 318 10.38 -1.01 -12.08
N GLN A 319 9.16 -1.33 -12.54
CA GLN A 319 8.53 -2.65 -12.37
C GLN A 319 7.78 -3.08 -13.64
N ILE A 320 7.77 -4.39 -13.90
CA ILE A 320 6.89 -5.01 -14.90
C ILE A 320 6.65 -6.47 -14.53
N PHE A 321 5.45 -6.97 -14.84
CA PHE A 321 4.99 -8.30 -14.45
C PHE A 321 4.85 -9.21 -15.67
N SER A 322 5.17 -10.50 -15.53
CA SER A 322 4.78 -11.52 -16.50
C SER A 322 3.29 -11.83 -16.41
N THR A 323 2.72 -12.45 -17.44
CA THR A 323 1.48 -13.22 -17.26
C THR A 323 1.74 -14.42 -16.33
N PRO A 324 0.70 -15.05 -15.74
CA PRO A 324 0.85 -16.33 -15.04
C PRO A 324 1.55 -17.36 -15.94
N ALA A 325 2.57 -18.02 -15.37
CA ALA A 325 3.46 -18.94 -16.08
C ALA A 325 3.42 -20.35 -15.46
N LEU A 326 3.20 -20.46 -14.15
CA LEU A 326 3.14 -21.72 -13.40
C LEU A 326 1.83 -21.78 -12.62
N GLY A 327 0.77 -22.26 -13.28
CA GLY A 327 -0.60 -22.12 -12.75
C GLY A 327 -0.93 -20.63 -12.58
N PRO A 328 -1.37 -20.18 -11.39
CA PRO A 328 -1.63 -18.77 -11.12
C PRO A 328 -0.36 -17.97 -10.73
N VAL A 329 0.83 -18.61 -10.67
CA VAL A 329 2.09 -17.95 -10.27
C VAL A 329 2.71 -17.20 -11.44
N PHE A 330 3.13 -15.95 -11.21
CA PHE A 330 3.81 -15.08 -12.18
C PHE A 330 5.14 -14.55 -11.63
N PHE A 331 5.90 -13.84 -12.47
CA PHE A 331 7.18 -13.24 -12.12
C PHE A 331 7.10 -11.71 -12.24
N GLU A 332 7.86 -11.02 -11.40
CA GLU A 332 8.09 -9.58 -11.51
C GLU A 332 9.55 -9.33 -11.89
N PHE A 333 9.80 -8.37 -12.77
CA PHE A 333 11.12 -7.89 -13.12
C PHE A 333 11.24 -6.44 -12.63
N ILE A 334 12.25 -6.19 -11.81
CA ILE A 334 12.35 -4.94 -11.03
C ILE A 334 13.73 -4.32 -11.17
N GLU A 335 13.78 -2.99 -11.19
CA GLU A 335 15.01 -2.20 -11.13
C GLU A 335 14.84 -1.09 -10.08
N ARG A 336 15.81 -0.98 -9.16
CA ARG A 336 15.86 0.05 -8.12
C ARG A 336 16.96 1.05 -8.47
N ARG A 337 16.60 2.30 -8.78
CA ARG A 337 17.54 3.40 -9.05
C ARG A 337 17.66 4.33 -7.85
N GLY A 338 18.87 4.82 -7.58
CA GLY A 338 19.17 5.57 -6.35
C GLY A 338 19.13 4.67 -5.11
N ASP A 339 19.34 5.26 -3.92
CA ASP A 339 19.36 4.52 -2.65
C ASP A 339 17.93 4.20 -2.14
N TYR A 340 17.11 3.59 -3.00
CA TYR A 340 15.70 3.23 -2.76
C TYR A 340 15.60 1.94 -1.93
N ARG A 341 16.12 2.00 -0.69
CA ARG A 341 16.13 0.92 0.31
C ARG A 341 14.77 0.71 0.98
N GLU A 342 14.08 1.82 1.20
CA GLU A 342 12.79 1.92 1.89
C GLU A 342 11.65 1.38 1.02
N GLY A 343 10.59 0.91 1.68
CA GLY A 343 9.40 0.38 1.00
C GLY A 343 8.60 1.46 0.26
N PHE A 344 7.71 0.98 -0.60
CA PHE A 344 6.97 1.63 -1.69
C PHE A 344 6.18 2.95 -1.43
N GLY A 345 6.26 3.63 -0.27
CA GLY A 345 5.19 4.55 0.20
C GLY A 345 5.51 5.98 0.63
N GLU A 346 6.62 6.22 1.33
CA GLU A 346 6.77 7.43 2.16
C GLU A 346 6.90 8.73 1.35
N GLY A 347 7.37 8.63 0.09
CA GLY A 347 7.42 9.74 -0.85
C GLY A 347 6.06 10.39 -1.12
N ASN A 348 4.96 9.63 -1.11
CA ASN A 348 3.63 10.20 -1.37
C ASN A 348 3.12 11.01 -0.17
N PHE A 349 3.28 10.47 1.06
CA PHE A 349 2.91 11.21 2.27
C PHE A 349 3.74 12.50 2.36
N LYS A 350 5.06 12.41 2.10
CA LYS A 350 5.94 13.57 2.11
C LYS A 350 5.58 14.61 1.06
N ALA A 351 5.36 14.20 -0.19
CA ALA A 351 4.97 15.10 -1.26
C ALA A 351 3.66 15.84 -0.96
N LEU A 352 2.65 15.12 -0.45
CA LEU A 352 1.37 15.72 0.00
C LEU A 352 1.59 16.68 1.18
N PHE A 353 2.35 16.25 2.20
CA PHE A 353 2.62 17.05 3.39
C PHE A 353 3.38 18.34 3.07
N GLU A 354 4.44 18.26 2.27
CA GLU A 354 5.19 19.43 1.82
C GLU A 354 4.34 20.36 0.96
N ARG A 355 3.56 19.80 0.02
CA ARG A 355 2.68 20.57 -0.87
C ARG A 355 1.62 21.34 -0.08
N GLN A 356 0.93 20.70 0.85
CA GLN A 356 -0.09 21.35 1.67
C GLN A 356 0.51 22.29 2.72
N THR A 357 1.64 21.93 3.35
CA THR A 357 2.33 22.83 4.31
C THR A 357 2.87 24.09 3.63
N LYS A 358 3.19 24.05 2.33
CA LYS A 358 3.51 25.24 1.51
C LYS A 358 2.27 26.04 1.09
N LEU A 359 1.12 25.38 0.86
CA LEU A 359 -0.12 26.03 0.40
C LEU A 359 -0.93 26.68 1.53
N LEU A 360 -1.09 25.99 2.66
CA LEU A 360 -2.02 26.34 3.73
C LEU A 360 -1.69 27.61 4.55
N PRO A 361 -0.43 28.09 4.69
CA PRO A 361 -0.16 29.34 5.40
C PRO A 361 -0.95 30.54 4.83
N GLY A 362 -1.76 31.18 5.69
CA GLY A 362 -2.67 32.27 5.30
C GLY A 362 -3.98 31.82 4.63
N ARG A 363 -4.16 30.51 4.40
CA ARG A 363 -5.40 29.90 3.90
C ARG A 363 -6.12 29.08 4.96
N ALA A 364 -5.42 28.22 5.69
CA ALA A 364 -5.96 27.51 6.84
C ALA A 364 -6.20 28.47 8.02
N CYS A 365 -7.12 28.12 8.90
CA CYS A 365 -7.41 28.89 10.11
C CYS A 365 -6.26 28.81 11.12
N ASP A 366 -6.17 29.81 11.99
CA ASP A 366 -5.10 29.92 12.99
C ASP A 366 -5.05 28.68 13.92
N GLU A 367 -6.21 28.09 14.21
CA GLU A 367 -6.37 26.88 15.03
C GLU A 367 -5.83 25.62 14.34
N PHE A 368 -6.05 25.46 13.03
CA PHE A 368 -5.44 24.37 12.24
C PHE A 368 -3.91 24.47 12.30
N VAL A 369 -3.37 25.67 12.03
CA VAL A 369 -1.93 25.92 12.02
C VAL A 369 -1.31 25.69 13.41
N ALA A 370 -2.00 26.11 14.47
CA ALA A 370 -1.57 25.89 15.84
C ALA A 370 -1.60 24.40 16.23
N GLY A 371 -2.65 23.65 15.83
CA GLY A 371 -2.75 22.21 16.07
C GLY A 371 -1.66 21.43 15.34
N MET A 372 -1.48 21.73 14.04
CA MET A 372 -0.43 21.18 13.18
C MET A 372 0.97 21.35 13.80
N ALA A 373 1.28 22.53 14.36
CA ALA A 373 2.57 22.81 15.00
C ALA A 373 2.79 22.14 16.37
N GLN A 374 1.74 21.59 17.00
CA GLN A 374 1.81 20.92 18.32
C GLN A 374 1.79 19.39 18.21
N LEU A 375 1.48 18.82 17.05
CA LEU A 375 1.43 17.38 16.81
C LEU A 375 2.81 16.85 16.35
N PRO A 376 3.18 15.60 16.68
CA PRO A 376 4.43 14.94 16.26
C PRO A 376 4.44 14.52 14.77
N MET A 377 3.78 15.31 13.91
CA MET A 377 3.72 15.09 12.47
C MET A 377 4.91 15.73 11.78
N ARG A 378 5.48 15.03 10.80
CA ARG A 378 6.62 15.46 10.01
C ARG A 378 6.42 15.05 8.56
N ALA A 379 7.07 15.76 7.64
CA ALA A 379 7.02 15.42 6.22
C ALA A 379 7.74 14.09 5.91
N ASP A 380 8.77 13.73 6.69
CA ASP A 380 9.67 12.61 6.40
C ASP A 380 9.15 11.21 6.78
N ARG A 381 7.92 11.09 7.30
CA ARG A 381 7.29 9.80 7.64
C ARG A 381 5.76 9.91 7.71
N ILE A 382 5.07 8.78 7.54
CA ILE A 382 3.67 8.68 7.95
C ILE A 382 3.61 8.82 9.50
N PRO A 383 2.73 9.67 10.07
CA PRO A 383 2.64 9.86 11.52
C PRO A 383 2.29 8.58 12.28
N ASP A 384 2.93 8.37 13.42
CA ASP A 384 2.60 7.28 14.34
C ASP A 384 1.32 7.59 15.13
N PHE A 385 0.36 6.68 15.11
CA PHE A 385 -0.97 6.91 15.71
C PHE A 385 -0.92 6.88 17.24
N VAL A 386 0.06 6.21 17.85
CA VAL A 386 0.27 6.22 19.30
C VAL A 386 0.86 7.56 19.72
N GLU A 387 1.92 8.04 19.05
CA GLU A 387 2.50 9.38 19.29
C GLU A 387 1.45 10.49 19.15
N LEU A 388 0.61 10.43 18.10
CA LEU A 388 -0.51 11.37 17.91
C LEU A 388 -1.54 11.28 19.03
N SER A 389 -1.94 10.05 19.40
CA SER A 389 -2.95 9.82 20.43
C SER A 389 -2.50 10.25 21.82
N GLU A 390 -1.22 10.11 22.16
CA GLU A 390 -0.68 10.63 23.43
C GLU A 390 -0.86 12.14 23.56
N VAL A 391 -0.62 12.90 22.47
CA VAL A 391 -0.77 14.36 22.45
C VAL A 391 -2.25 14.77 22.46
N LEU A 392 -3.09 14.13 21.64
CA LEU A 392 -4.54 14.39 21.60
C LEU A 392 -5.23 14.05 22.93
N MET A 393 -4.85 12.94 23.59
CA MET A 393 -5.42 12.54 24.86
C MET A 393 -5.11 13.55 25.97
N GLN A 394 -3.90 14.12 25.96
CA GLN A 394 -3.51 15.19 26.89
C GLN A 394 -4.23 16.51 26.61
N ARG A 395 -4.56 16.81 25.34
CA ARG A 395 -5.09 18.11 24.91
C ARG A 395 -6.61 18.20 24.89
N THR A 396 -7.29 17.22 24.31
CA THR A 396 -8.76 17.19 24.15
C THR A 396 -9.40 15.84 24.54
N GLY A 397 -8.61 14.88 25.03
CA GLY A 397 -9.11 13.54 25.36
C GLY A 397 -9.49 12.71 24.13
N TRP A 398 -8.97 13.07 22.95
CA TRP A 398 -9.14 12.33 21.70
C TRP A 398 -7.99 11.37 21.46
N GLN A 399 -8.22 10.34 20.66
CA GLN A 399 -7.19 9.43 20.15
C GLN A 399 -7.49 9.04 18.69
N VAL A 400 -6.45 8.74 17.91
CA VAL A 400 -6.60 8.19 16.56
C VAL A 400 -6.65 6.67 16.66
N VAL A 401 -7.61 6.05 15.97
CA VAL A 401 -7.77 4.59 15.91
C VAL A 401 -7.62 4.16 14.46
N ALA A 402 -6.66 3.28 14.19
CA ALA A 402 -6.48 2.70 12.86
C ALA A 402 -7.69 1.85 12.47
N VAL A 403 -8.26 2.13 11.31
CA VAL A 403 -9.32 1.34 10.68
C VAL A 403 -8.92 0.91 9.27
N PRO A 404 -9.35 -0.28 8.81
CA PRO A 404 -9.00 -0.80 7.48
C PRO A 404 -9.90 -0.18 6.39
N GLY A 405 -9.79 1.13 6.20
CA GLY A 405 -10.65 1.92 5.31
C GLY A 405 -12.04 2.23 5.87
N LEU A 406 -13.01 2.43 4.98
CA LEU A 406 -14.38 2.84 5.33
C LEU A 406 -15.06 1.87 6.32
N VAL A 407 -15.47 2.39 7.48
CA VAL A 407 -16.21 1.64 8.51
C VAL A 407 -17.72 1.89 8.42
N PRO A 408 -18.57 0.92 8.82
CA PRO A 408 -20.03 1.14 8.84
C PRO A 408 -20.43 2.30 9.75
N ASP A 409 -21.48 3.05 9.35
CA ASP A 409 -22.03 4.20 10.08
C ASP A 409 -22.06 4.02 11.60
N GLU A 410 -22.63 2.92 12.09
CA GLU A 410 -22.78 2.66 13.53
C GLU A 410 -21.42 2.60 14.26
N VAL A 411 -20.41 2.00 13.62
CA VAL A 411 -19.03 1.93 14.13
C VAL A 411 -18.37 3.30 14.06
N PHE A 412 -18.56 4.06 12.97
CA PHE A 412 -18.07 5.43 12.83
C PHE A 412 -18.60 6.34 13.95
N PHE A 413 -19.91 6.37 14.16
CA PHE A 413 -20.54 7.19 15.19
C PHE A 413 -20.18 6.73 16.61
N GLU A 414 -20.04 5.42 16.86
CA GLU A 414 -19.56 4.90 18.15
C GLU A 414 -18.11 5.30 18.44
N HIS A 415 -17.24 5.36 17.43
CA HIS A 415 -15.89 5.90 17.58
C HIS A 415 -15.94 7.38 17.97
N LEU A 416 -16.60 8.23 17.17
CA LEU A 416 -16.66 9.67 17.43
C LEU A 416 -17.30 10.01 18.78
N ALA A 417 -18.40 9.35 19.16
CA ALA A 417 -19.07 9.55 20.44
C ALA A 417 -18.15 9.30 21.66
N ASN A 418 -17.13 8.45 21.49
CA ASN A 418 -16.16 8.08 22.51
C ASN A 418 -14.78 8.75 22.30
N ARG A 419 -14.71 9.86 21.56
CA ARG A 419 -13.48 10.60 21.24
C ARG A 419 -12.38 9.73 20.58
N ARG A 420 -12.79 8.76 19.78
CA ARG A 420 -11.90 7.97 18.92
C ARG A 420 -12.12 8.46 17.50
N PHE A 421 -11.08 8.96 16.85
CA PHE A 421 -11.14 9.32 15.43
C PHE A 421 -10.69 8.12 14.59
N PRO A 422 -11.58 7.48 13.81
CA PRO A 422 -11.20 6.37 12.94
C PRO A 422 -10.44 6.92 11.73
N ALA A 423 -9.20 6.47 11.52
CA ALA A 423 -8.36 6.87 10.40
C ALA A 423 -7.87 5.66 9.60
N GLY A 424 -7.96 5.75 8.27
CA GLY A 424 -7.38 4.79 7.34
C GLY A 424 -5.87 4.66 7.52
N ASN A 425 -5.36 3.44 7.40
CA ASN A 425 -3.94 3.11 7.58
C ASN A 425 -3.20 2.85 6.25
N PHE A 426 -3.74 3.34 5.14
CA PHE A 426 -3.13 3.27 3.79
C PHE A 426 -2.87 4.68 3.25
N ILE A 427 -1.93 4.84 2.31
CA ILE A 427 -1.65 6.11 1.62
C ILE A 427 -1.88 5.94 0.12
N ARG A 428 -2.53 6.92 -0.52
CA ARG A 428 -2.85 6.91 -1.96
C ARG A 428 -1.61 6.68 -2.85
N GLY A 429 -1.83 6.09 -4.02
CA GLY A 429 -0.78 5.91 -5.02
C GLY A 429 -0.32 7.25 -5.61
N ALA A 430 0.88 7.30 -6.19
CA ALA A 430 1.42 8.53 -6.78
C ALA A 430 0.56 9.06 -7.95
N HIS A 431 -0.22 8.18 -8.59
CA HIS A 431 -1.16 8.50 -9.66
C HIS A 431 -2.51 9.07 -9.16
N GLN A 432 -2.74 9.08 -7.83
CA GLN A 432 -3.95 9.58 -7.17
C GLN A 432 -3.68 10.82 -6.28
N LEU A 433 -2.48 11.41 -6.37
CA LEU A 433 -2.06 12.54 -5.52
C LEU A 433 -3.03 13.74 -5.56
N ASP A 434 -3.61 14.04 -6.73
CA ASP A 434 -4.57 15.13 -6.90
C ASP A 434 -6.03 14.75 -6.59
N TYR A 435 -6.38 13.46 -6.62
CA TYR A 435 -7.73 12.96 -6.32
C TYR A 435 -7.74 11.46 -5.96
N LEU A 436 -8.44 11.12 -4.88
CA LEU A 436 -8.82 9.78 -4.48
C LEU A 436 -10.27 9.84 -3.98
N GLU A 437 -11.09 8.85 -4.31
CA GLU A 437 -12.52 8.81 -3.93
C GLU A 437 -12.74 8.39 -2.46
N GLU A 438 -11.87 7.53 -1.92
CA GLU A 438 -11.88 7.12 -0.52
C GLU A 438 -10.87 7.95 0.31
N PRO A 439 -11.15 8.27 1.58
CA PRO A 439 -10.19 8.95 2.45
C PRO A 439 -9.01 8.01 2.78
N ASP A 440 -7.78 8.52 2.59
CA ASP A 440 -6.55 7.84 2.98
C ASP A 440 -5.94 8.46 4.24
N VAL A 441 -4.85 7.87 4.74
CA VAL A 441 -4.14 8.34 5.95
C VAL A 441 -3.72 9.81 5.85
N PHE A 442 -3.47 10.34 4.65
CA PHE A 442 -3.17 11.76 4.51
C PHE A 442 -4.44 12.61 4.73
N HIS A 443 -5.55 12.28 4.09
CA HIS A 443 -6.82 12.97 4.35
C HIS A 443 -7.20 12.90 5.84
N ASP A 444 -7.24 11.71 6.41
CA ASP A 444 -7.67 11.49 7.79
C ASP A 444 -6.74 12.17 8.80
N VAL A 445 -5.43 11.95 8.69
CA VAL A 445 -4.47 12.42 9.69
C VAL A 445 -4.06 13.87 9.47
N PHE A 446 -3.72 14.28 8.24
CA PHE A 446 -3.33 15.67 7.98
C PHE A 446 -4.54 16.61 7.92
N GLY A 447 -5.70 16.15 7.44
CA GLY A 447 -6.91 16.95 7.33
C GLY A 447 -7.63 17.16 8.67
N HIS A 448 -7.94 16.09 9.40
CA HIS A 448 -8.80 16.18 10.60
C HIS A 448 -8.02 16.40 11.91
N VAL A 449 -6.91 15.70 12.11
CA VAL A 449 -6.25 15.63 13.43
C VAL A 449 -5.72 16.99 13.94
N PRO A 450 -5.20 17.92 13.12
CA PRO A 450 -4.89 19.29 13.56
C PRO A 450 -6.08 20.01 14.18
N MET A 451 -7.30 19.81 13.67
CA MET A 451 -8.50 20.45 14.21
C MET A 451 -8.99 19.79 15.51
N LEU A 452 -8.71 18.51 15.74
CA LEU A 452 -9.00 17.82 17.01
C LEU A 452 -8.18 18.34 18.21
N MET A 453 -7.18 19.19 17.96
CA MET A 453 -6.44 19.94 19.00
C MET A 453 -7.21 21.16 19.53
N ASP A 454 -8.25 21.63 18.81
CA ASP A 454 -9.16 22.67 19.28
C ASP A 454 -10.36 22.05 20.05
N PRO A 455 -10.63 22.49 21.29
CA PRO A 455 -11.76 21.98 22.07
C PRO A 455 -13.13 22.18 21.42
N SER A 456 -13.35 23.25 20.64
CA SER A 456 -14.65 23.54 20.02
C SER A 456 -14.98 22.52 18.94
N ILE A 457 -14.00 22.16 18.11
CA ILE A 457 -14.13 21.10 17.10
C ILE A 457 -14.18 19.72 17.76
N ALA A 458 -13.28 19.45 18.70
CA ALA A 458 -13.23 18.17 19.42
C ALA A 458 -14.56 17.84 20.12
N ASP A 459 -15.20 18.82 20.76
CA ASP A 459 -16.50 18.65 21.42
C ASP A 459 -17.65 18.57 20.40
N TYR A 460 -17.58 19.33 19.30
CA TYR A 460 -18.56 19.27 18.21
C TYR A 460 -18.59 17.91 17.51
N ILE A 461 -17.43 17.35 17.15
CA ILE A 461 -17.33 16.04 16.50
C ILE A 461 -17.77 14.92 17.46
N GLN A 462 -17.51 15.05 18.77
CA GLN A 462 -18.04 14.09 19.75
C GLN A 462 -19.58 14.14 19.80
N ALA A 463 -20.16 15.34 19.90
CA ALA A 463 -21.61 15.52 19.93
C ALA A 463 -22.27 15.09 18.61
N TYR A 464 -21.61 15.27 17.47
CA TYR A 464 -22.00 14.72 16.19
C TYR A 464 -22.05 13.19 16.20
N GLY A 465 -21.02 12.53 16.79
CA GLY A 465 -21.00 11.09 17.05
C GLY A 465 -22.22 10.61 17.83
N VAL A 466 -22.51 11.24 18.97
CA VAL A 466 -23.69 10.94 19.81
C VAL A 466 -24.99 11.21 19.04
N GLY A 467 -25.04 12.29 18.26
CA GLY A 467 -26.19 12.67 17.43
C GLY A 467 -26.49 11.68 16.31
N GLY A 468 -25.47 11.11 15.66
CA GLY A 468 -25.59 10.15 14.58
C GLY A 468 -26.28 8.85 14.97
N LEU A 469 -25.94 8.31 16.14
CA LEU A 469 -26.61 7.13 16.71
C LEU A 469 -28.12 7.37 16.90
N ARG A 470 -28.53 8.59 17.30
CA ARG A 470 -29.94 9.00 17.43
C ARG A 470 -30.60 9.30 16.08
N ALA A 471 -29.90 9.93 15.15
CA ALA A 471 -30.41 10.27 13.81
C ALA A 471 -30.68 9.03 12.96
N ARG A 472 -29.84 7.98 13.07
CA ARG A 472 -30.02 6.66 12.47
C ARG A 472 -31.33 6.01 12.90
N GLN A 473 -31.67 6.06 14.20
CA GLN A 473 -32.94 5.53 14.73
C GLN A 473 -34.18 6.29 14.21
N LEU A 474 -34.01 7.57 13.86
CA LEU A 474 -35.09 8.44 13.35
C LEU A 474 -35.15 8.49 11.81
N GLY A 475 -34.24 7.82 11.10
CA GLY A 475 -34.23 7.77 9.63
C GLY A 475 -33.84 9.07 8.93
N VAL A 476 -33.11 9.97 9.61
CA VAL A 476 -32.73 11.32 9.12
C VAL A 476 -31.21 11.50 8.96
N LEU A 477 -30.51 10.39 8.73
CA LEU A 477 -29.06 10.34 8.72
C LEU A 477 -28.44 11.13 7.55
N ASP A 478 -29.11 11.13 6.39
CA ASP A 478 -28.73 11.92 5.21
C ASP A 478 -28.70 13.44 5.50
N LYS A 479 -29.67 13.93 6.29
CA LYS A 479 -29.76 15.33 6.69
C LYS A 479 -28.64 15.71 7.65
N LEU A 480 -28.24 14.79 8.53
CA LEU A 480 -27.13 14.98 9.46
C LEU A 480 -25.77 14.90 8.75
N ALA A 481 -25.59 13.98 7.81
CA ALA A 481 -24.35 13.83 7.02
C ALA A 481 -23.99 15.13 6.26
N ARG A 482 -24.99 15.84 5.73
CA ARG A 482 -24.79 17.17 5.11
C ARG A 482 -24.22 18.21 6.07
N ALA A 483 -24.57 18.14 7.37
CA ALA A 483 -23.99 19.04 8.37
C ALA A 483 -22.50 18.77 8.58
N TYR A 484 -22.09 17.51 8.65
CA TYR A 484 -20.67 17.13 8.70
C TYR A 484 -19.92 17.54 7.43
N TRP A 485 -20.50 17.24 6.26
CA TRP A 485 -19.92 17.57 4.97
C TRP A 485 -19.63 19.06 4.82
N TYR A 486 -20.60 19.92 5.14
CA TYR A 486 -20.44 21.37 5.04
C TYR A 486 -19.78 22.04 6.26
N THR A 487 -19.27 21.26 7.23
CA THR A 487 -18.48 21.78 8.35
C THR A 487 -17.12 21.09 8.44
N VAL A 488 -17.08 19.85 8.92
CA VAL A 488 -15.85 19.10 9.18
C VAL A 488 -15.08 18.79 7.89
N GLU A 489 -15.76 18.58 6.75
CA GLU A 489 -15.08 18.31 5.48
C GLU A 489 -14.82 19.57 4.64
N PHE A 490 -15.86 20.36 4.38
CA PHE A 490 -15.83 21.50 3.45
C PHE A 490 -16.23 22.85 4.09
N GLY A 491 -15.93 23.02 5.38
CA GLY A 491 -16.20 24.24 6.13
C GLY A 491 -15.16 25.36 5.96
N LEU A 492 -15.65 26.60 5.88
CA LEU A 492 -14.85 27.82 5.92
C LEU A 492 -15.21 28.66 7.17
N VAL A 493 -14.23 29.37 7.74
CA VAL A 493 -14.40 30.27 8.90
C VAL A 493 -13.96 31.70 8.55
N ARG A 494 -14.61 32.69 9.15
CA ARG A 494 -14.20 34.10 9.05
C ARG A 494 -13.15 34.42 10.11
N GLN A 495 -11.99 34.94 9.71
CA GLN A 495 -10.94 35.41 10.61
C GLN A 495 -10.36 36.76 10.16
N ALA A 496 -9.41 37.30 10.92
CA ALA A 496 -8.72 38.53 10.56
C ALA A 496 -7.98 38.35 9.22
N GLY A 497 -8.26 39.24 8.26
CA GLY A 497 -7.69 39.13 6.90
C GLY A 497 -8.37 38.11 5.98
N GLY A 498 -9.61 37.70 6.26
CA GLY A 498 -10.48 37.06 5.26
C GLY A 498 -11.12 35.75 5.67
N LEU A 499 -11.48 34.95 4.66
CA LEU A 499 -11.95 33.58 4.85
C LEU A 499 -10.76 32.64 5.05
N ARG A 500 -10.96 31.60 5.86
CA ARG A 500 -9.98 30.57 6.17
C ARG A 500 -10.62 29.17 6.11
N ILE A 501 -9.79 28.18 5.86
CA ILE A 501 -10.17 26.77 5.78
C ILE A 501 -10.09 26.15 7.19
N TYR A 502 -11.13 25.42 7.57
CA TYR A 502 -11.05 24.47 8.70
C TYR A 502 -11.55 23.07 8.33
N GLY A 503 -12.25 22.92 7.20
CA GLY A 503 -12.66 21.62 6.69
C GLY A 503 -11.48 20.76 6.20
N ALA A 504 -11.45 19.50 6.63
CA ALA A 504 -10.40 18.53 6.35
C ALA A 504 -10.29 18.14 4.87
N GLY A 505 -11.42 17.88 4.20
CA GLY A 505 -11.49 17.67 2.75
C GLY A 505 -10.87 18.82 1.95
N ILE A 506 -11.08 20.07 2.37
CA ILE A 506 -10.41 21.22 1.75
C ILE A 506 -8.92 21.27 2.14
N ALA A 507 -8.58 21.12 3.42
CA ALA A 507 -7.20 21.26 3.90
C ALA A 507 -6.25 20.17 3.35
N SER A 508 -6.76 18.96 3.13
CA SER A 508 -6.02 17.84 2.55
C SER A 508 -5.92 17.88 1.02
N SER A 509 -6.79 18.62 0.33
CA SER A 509 -6.80 18.75 -1.13
C SER A 509 -6.20 20.07 -1.61
N TYR A 510 -5.16 20.00 -2.44
CA TYR A 510 -4.52 21.19 -3.03
C TYR A 510 -5.49 21.99 -3.90
N THR A 511 -6.21 21.31 -4.78
CA THR A 511 -7.10 21.94 -5.76
C THR A 511 -8.34 22.51 -5.09
N GLU A 512 -8.92 21.80 -4.12
CA GLU A 512 -10.04 22.29 -3.30
C GLU A 512 -9.63 23.51 -2.48
N SER A 513 -8.45 23.48 -1.83
CA SER A 513 -7.91 24.63 -1.06
C SER A 513 -7.78 25.91 -1.88
N VAL A 514 -7.46 25.81 -3.17
CA VAL A 514 -7.42 26.96 -4.10
C VAL A 514 -8.84 27.32 -4.57
N PHE A 515 -9.64 26.35 -4.99
CA PHE A 515 -10.99 26.60 -5.52
C PHE A 515 -11.94 27.20 -4.48
N ALA A 516 -11.93 26.67 -3.25
CA ALA A 516 -12.78 27.10 -2.15
C ALA A 516 -12.51 28.54 -1.68
N LEU A 517 -11.29 29.07 -1.87
CA LEU A 517 -10.92 30.44 -1.47
C LEU A 517 -10.77 31.42 -2.64
N ASP A 518 -10.10 31.03 -3.72
CA ASP A 518 -9.64 31.96 -4.76
C ASP A 518 -10.51 31.95 -6.02
N ASP A 519 -11.09 30.81 -6.39
CA ASP A 519 -11.85 30.73 -7.63
C ASP A 519 -13.19 31.51 -7.50
N PRO A 520 -13.60 32.27 -8.54
CA PRO A 520 -14.89 32.95 -8.56
C PRO A 520 -16.07 32.05 -8.92
N SER A 521 -15.90 30.74 -9.13
CA SER A 521 -16.99 29.80 -9.45
C SER A 521 -17.95 29.53 -8.30
N PRO A 522 -17.50 29.10 -7.10
CA PRO A 522 -18.39 28.64 -6.05
C PRO A 522 -19.06 29.79 -5.30
N ASN A 523 -20.23 29.51 -4.74
CA ASN A 523 -20.85 30.39 -3.76
C ASN A 523 -20.15 30.24 -2.41
N ARG A 524 -20.15 31.32 -1.63
CA ARG A 524 -19.72 31.33 -0.23
C ARG A 524 -20.87 31.93 0.57
N ILE A 525 -21.54 31.14 1.37
CA ILE A 525 -22.80 31.48 2.04
C ILE A 525 -22.57 31.43 3.55
N ALA A 526 -23.14 32.34 4.35
CA ALA A 526 -23.02 32.22 5.80
C ALA A 526 -23.67 30.92 6.29
N PHE A 527 -23.05 30.28 7.28
CA PHE A 527 -23.54 29.03 7.85
C PHE A 527 -24.89 29.24 8.57
N ASP A 528 -25.88 28.47 8.16
CA ASP A 528 -27.13 28.23 8.89
C ASP A 528 -27.40 26.71 8.89
N LEU A 529 -27.70 26.14 10.06
CA LEU A 529 -27.79 24.69 10.21
C LEU A 529 -28.98 24.10 9.42
N GLU A 530 -30.15 24.77 9.44
CA GLU A 530 -31.34 24.27 8.74
C GLU A 530 -31.15 24.32 7.21
N ARG A 531 -30.55 25.40 6.71
CA ARG A 531 -30.13 25.56 5.32
C ARG A 531 -29.14 24.48 4.89
N VAL A 532 -28.10 24.25 5.68
CA VAL A 532 -27.04 23.25 5.42
C VAL A 532 -27.62 21.84 5.38
N MET A 533 -28.38 21.43 6.40
CA MET A 533 -28.99 20.10 6.47
C MET A 533 -29.96 19.80 5.32
N ARG A 534 -30.46 20.85 4.65
CA ARG A 534 -31.32 20.74 3.46
C ARG A 534 -30.58 20.91 2.12
N THR A 535 -29.25 20.99 2.11
CA THR A 535 -28.44 21.14 0.88
C THR A 535 -27.79 19.82 0.49
N ASN A 536 -28.04 19.33 -0.73
CA ASN A 536 -27.26 18.23 -1.31
C ASN A 536 -25.83 18.69 -1.64
N TYR A 537 -24.86 17.79 -1.53
CA TYR A 537 -23.44 18.06 -1.81
C TYR A 537 -22.91 17.28 -3.03
N ARG A 538 -21.67 17.59 -3.44
CA ARG A 538 -20.92 16.84 -4.46
C ARG A 538 -19.97 15.86 -3.80
N ILE A 539 -19.87 14.64 -4.33
CA ILE A 539 -18.88 13.62 -3.88
C ILE A 539 -17.78 13.40 -4.92
N ASP A 540 -18.06 13.78 -6.17
CA ASP A 540 -17.33 13.47 -7.41
C ASP A 540 -16.78 14.74 -8.10
N ASP A 541 -16.92 15.90 -7.45
CA ASP A 541 -16.62 17.21 -8.02
C ASP A 541 -16.40 18.26 -6.92
N PHE A 542 -15.81 19.41 -7.29
CA PHE A 542 -15.73 20.57 -6.39
C PHE A 542 -17.11 20.97 -5.84
N GLN A 543 -17.16 21.53 -4.63
CA GLN A 543 -18.45 21.99 -4.09
C GLN A 543 -18.96 23.25 -4.80
N GLU A 544 -20.21 23.23 -5.29
CA GLU A 544 -20.82 24.41 -5.93
C GLU A 544 -21.04 25.57 -4.94
N SER A 545 -21.13 25.27 -3.63
CA SER A 545 -21.26 26.23 -2.54
C SER A 545 -20.52 25.76 -1.29
N TYR A 546 -19.85 26.69 -0.59
CA TYR A 546 -19.24 26.48 0.73
C TYR A 546 -19.95 27.30 1.80
N PHE A 547 -20.07 26.76 3.01
CA PHE A 547 -20.69 27.46 4.14
C PHE A 547 -19.63 28.04 5.08
N VAL A 548 -19.89 29.28 5.52
CA VAL A 548 -18.94 30.12 6.27
C VAL A 548 -19.46 30.35 7.68
N VAL A 549 -18.82 29.76 8.69
CA VAL A 549 -19.07 30.09 10.11
C VAL A 549 -18.39 31.41 10.48
N ASP A 550 -19.02 32.19 11.36
CA ASP A 550 -18.42 33.46 11.83
C ASP A 550 -17.35 33.23 12.92
N SER A 551 -17.33 32.06 13.57
CA SER A 551 -16.23 31.56 14.43
C SER A 551 -16.36 30.04 14.65
N LEU A 552 -15.29 29.34 15.04
CA LEU A 552 -15.36 27.90 15.37
C LEU A 552 -16.24 27.61 16.61
N ALA A 553 -16.36 28.57 17.53
CA ALA A 553 -17.27 28.49 18.68
C ALA A 553 -18.75 28.35 18.26
N GLN A 554 -19.13 28.80 17.06
CA GLN A 554 -20.47 28.60 16.51
C GLN A 554 -20.80 27.10 16.34
N LEU A 555 -19.80 26.25 16.07
CA LEU A 555 -19.98 24.79 15.94
C LEU A 555 -20.22 24.13 17.30
N LEU A 556 -19.57 24.63 18.36
CA LEU A 556 -19.80 24.17 19.73
C LEU A 556 -21.23 24.46 20.23
N GLU A 557 -21.90 25.49 19.71
CA GLU A 557 -23.32 25.71 19.99
C GLU A 557 -24.21 24.64 19.35
N LEU A 558 -23.84 24.14 18.16
CA LEU A 558 -24.55 23.04 17.48
C LEU A 558 -24.49 21.73 18.30
N ALA A 559 -23.37 21.49 18.98
CA ALA A 559 -23.18 20.35 19.90
C ALA A 559 -24.21 20.31 21.05
N ARG A 560 -24.91 21.43 21.31
CA ARG A 560 -25.87 21.60 22.40
C ARG A 560 -27.32 21.70 21.94
N ILE A 561 -27.58 21.62 20.64
CA ILE A 561 -28.93 21.65 20.07
C ILE A 561 -29.62 20.29 20.30
N ASP A 562 -30.85 20.29 20.82
CA ASP A 562 -31.71 19.11 20.68
C ASP A 562 -32.18 19.04 19.21
N PHE A 563 -31.58 18.12 18.46
CA PHE A 563 -31.87 18.00 17.03
C PHE A 563 -33.27 17.46 16.72
N ALA A 564 -33.98 16.82 17.67
CA ALA A 564 -35.27 16.18 17.36
C ALA A 564 -36.34 17.16 16.83
N PRO A 565 -36.61 18.33 17.46
CA PRO A 565 -37.50 19.35 16.89
C PRO A 565 -37.02 19.94 15.55
N LEU A 566 -35.70 19.93 15.28
CA LEU A 566 -35.15 20.38 14.01
C LEU A 566 -35.40 19.34 12.91
N TYR A 567 -35.13 18.06 13.18
CA TYR A 567 -35.41 16.93 12.28
C TYR A 567 -36.88 16.91 11.84
N GLU A 568 -37.83 17.11 12.76
CA GLU A 568 -39.27 17.18 12.44
C GLU A 568 -39.65 18.33 11.50
N ARG A 569 -38.97 19.49 11.59
CA ARG A 569 -39.19 20.62 10.67
C ARG A 569 -38.60 20.31 9.30
N ILE A 570 -37.32 19.98 9.23
CA ILE A 570 -36.61 19.82 7.95
C ILE A 570 -37.15 18.66 7.11
N ALA A 571 -37.66 17.60 7.74
CA ALA A 571 -38.29 16.48 7.04
C ALA A 571 -39.57 16.86 6.26
N ARG A 572 -40.14 18.05 6.51
CA ARG A 572 -41.34 18.57 5.82
C ARG A 572 -41.03 19.66 4.79
N LEU A 573 -39.76 20.01 4.63
CA LEU A 573 -39.30 21.10 3.78
C LEU A 573 -38.50 20.54 2.59
N PRO A 574 -38.51 21.22 1.42
CA PRO A 574 -37.78 20.74 0.26
C PRO A 574 -36.26 20.81 0.47
N ASP A 575 -35.57 19.85 -0.15
CA ASP A 575 -34.11 19.87 -0.29
C ASP A 575 -33.68 20.80 -1.45
N HIS A 576 -32.44 21.26 -1.38
CA HIS A 576 -31.79 22.18 -2.31
C HIS A 576 -30.64 21.49 -3.04
N GLN A 577 -30.33 21.97 -4.24
CA GLN A 577 -29.17 21.53 -5.02
C GLN A 577 -27.89 22.22 -4.53
N PRO A 578 -26.69 21.65 -4.77
CA PRO A 578 -25.44 22.18 -4.24
C PRO A 578 -25.17 23.65 -4.62
N GLY A 579 -25.58 24.06 -5.83
CA GLY A 579 -25.37 25.41 -6.37
C GLY A 579 -26.50 26.41 -6.09
N ASP A 580 -27.56 26.03 -5.39
CA ASP A 580 -28.71 26.90 -5.14
C ASP A 580 -28.34 28.06 -4.19
N VAL A 581 -28.76 29.27 -4.54
CA VAL A 581 -28.66 30.46 -3.67
C VAL A 581 -30.05 31.03 -3.46
N LEU A 582 -30.55 30.94 -2.23
CA LEU A 582 -31.91 31.29 -1.85
C LEU A 582 -32.07 32.81 -1.57
N PRO A 583 -33.30 33.35 -1.57
CA PRO A 583 -33.54 34.76 -1.24
C PRO A 583 -33.09 35.16 0.17
N ASP A 584 -33.21 34.24 1.13
CA ASP A 584 -32.87 34.47 2.54
C ASP A 584 -31.41 34.11 2.88
N ASP A 585 -30.63 33.60 1.91
CA ASP A 585 -29.22 33.27 2.12
C ASP A 585 -28.40 34.54 2.38
N ARG A 586 -27.71 34.61 3.52
CA ARG A 586 -26.74 35.69 3.82
C ARG A 586 -25.43 35.42 3.06
N VAL A 587 -25.45 35.69 1.76
CA VAL A 587 -24.34 35.44 0.82
C VAL A 587 -23.10 36.27 1.18
N VAL A 588 -21.97 35.60 1.38
CA VAL A 588 -20.63 36.21 1.56
C VAL A 588 -19.98 36.49 0.21
N THR A 589 -20.15 35.59 -0.76
CA THR A 589 -19.74 35.78 -2.16
C THR A 589 -20.68 35.00 -3.07
N ARG A 590 -21.28 35.65 -4.07
CA ARG A 590 -22.09 34.97 -5.09
C ARG A 590 -21.16 34.46 -6.18
N GLY A 591 -21.15 33.15 -6.39
CA GLY A 591 -20.33 32.49 -7.38
C GLY A 591 -20.80 32.77 -8.81
N THR A 592 -19.88 32.62 -9.76
CA THR A 592 -20.18 32.69 -11.19
C THR A 592 -20.71 31.37 -11.76
N GLY A 593 -20.55 30.26 -11.03
CA GLY A 593 -20.94 28.92 -11.46
C GLY A 593 -20.19 28.38 -12.70
N ARG A 594 -19.18 29.12 -13.20
CA ARG A 594 -18.55 28.89 -14.51
C ARG A 594 -17.99 27.47 -14.66
N TYR A 595 -17.38 26.91 -13.61
CA TYR A 595 -16.77 25.59 -13.62
C TYR A 595 -17.82 24.49 -13.95
N HIS A 596 -18.85 24.33 -13.12
CA HIS A 596 -19.88 23.32 -13.34
C HIS A 596 -20.80 23.63 -14.53
N ALA A 597 -20.89 24.89 -14.96
CA ALA A 597 -21.57 25.27 -16.19
C ALA A 597 -20.78 24.86 -17.45
N ALA A 598 -19.44 24.89 -17.40
CA ALA A 598 -18.59 24.39 -18.47
C ALA A 598 -18.60 22.85 -18.52
N LYS A 599 -18.46 22.18 -17.37
CA LYS A 599 -18.52 20.70 -17.24
C LYS A 599 -19.84 20.14 -17.79
N ARG A 600 -20.98 20.78 -17.48
CA ARG A 600 -22.33 20.46 -18.03
C ARG A 600 -22.51 20.73 -19.53
N ARG A 601 -21.58 21.44 -20.20
CA ARG A 601 -21.64 21.75 -21.64
C ARG A 601 -20.66 20.93 -22.48
N ALA A 602 -19.74 20.21 -21.86
CA ALA A 602 -18.91 19.25 -22.58
C ALA A 602 -19.80 18.08 -23.07
N PRO A 603 -19.73 17.69 -24.35
CA PRO A 603 -20.47 16.52 -24.82
C PRO A 603 -19.95 15.26 -24.13
N SER A 604 -20.87 14.39 -23.71
CA SER A 604 -20.57 13.08 -23.12
C SER A 604 -19.75 12.25 -24.11
N ALA A 605 -18.45 12.11 -23.85
CA ALA A 605 -17.53 11.32 -24.66
C ALA A 605 -17.58 9.82 -24.30
N ILE A 606 -18.79 9.26 -24.17
CA ILE A 606 -19.04 7.82 -24.03
C ILE A 606 -20.30 7.48 -24.84
N ALA A 607 -20.13 6.66 -25.86
CA ALA A 607 -21.14 5.93 -26.63
C ALA A 607 -20.49 4.66 -27.21
#